data_AF-A0A817L537-F1
#
_entry.id   AF-A0A817L537-F1
#
_cell.length_a   1.000
_cell.length_b   1.000
_cell.length_c   1.000
_cell.angle_alpha   90.00
_cell.angle_beta   90.00
_cell.angle_gamma   90.00
#
_symmetry.space_group_name_H-M   'P 1'
#
loop_
_entity.id
_entity.type
_entity.pdbx_description
1 polymer ?
#
loop_
_entity_poly.entity_id
_entity_poly.type
_entity_poly.pdbx_seq_one_letter_code
_entity_poly.pdbx_strand_id
1 'polypeptide(L)'
;RERVNIPNNDIAKIMYYLNCVCHCIDYDDSDIDRFINYPNWSSLSDEEEQFVFFLALNLSPDLFIGKVFFPSDELCYDIYGKFYDIHDINHPKMVTRSLVITERICEVKQIFAFKQTWLKEYYLDPMKKFAQKFSSRQQQANRSCVIS
;
A
#
# COMPACT_ATOMS: atom_id res chain seq x y z
N ARG A 1 -8.63 -2.08 21.11
CA ARG A 1 -8.69 -2.80 19.81
C ARG A 1 -9.62 -2.01 18.91
N GLU A 2 -9.10 -1.06 18.14
CA GLU A 2 -9.90 -0.34 17.15
C GLU A 2 -9.99 -1.21 15.90
N ARG A 3 -11.21 -1.56 15.50
CA ARG A 3 -11.48 -2.25 14.23
C ARG A 3 -11.39 -1.19 13.15
N VAL A 4 -10.29 -1.15 12.42
CA VAL A 4 -10.12 -0.25 11.28
C VAL A 4 -11.19 -0.57 10.24
N ASN A 5 -12.13 0.35 10.01
CA ASN A 5 -13.19 0.16 9.03
C ASN A 5 -12.68 0.57 7.65
N ILE A 6 -12.23 -0.39 6.86
CA ILE A 6 -11.69 -0.16 5.52
C ILE A 6 -12.85 -0.30 4.53
N PRO A 7 -13.18 0.76 3.75
CA PRO A 7 -14.26 0.69 2.77
C PRO A 7 -14.05 -0.47 1.79
N ASN A 8 -15.15 -1.13 1.40
CA ASN A 8 -15.11 -2.18 0.37
C ASN A 8 -15.03 -1.58 -1.04
N ASN A 9 -13.94 -0.86 -1.31
CA ASN A 9 -13.65 -0.23 -2.58
C ASN A 9 -12.16 -0.47 -2.90
N ASP A 10 -11.85 -0.80 -4.16
CA ASP A 10 -10.49 -1.16 -4.55
C ASP A 10 -9.49 0.01 -4.34
N ILE A 11 -9.89 1.28 -4.55
CA ILE A 11 -8.99 2.42 -4.32
C ILE A 11 -8.74 2.61 -2.83
N ALA A 12 -9.77 2.50 -2.00
CA ALA A 12 -9.65 2.63 -0.56
C ALA A 12 -8.73 1.55 0.02
N LYS A 13 -8.79 0.33 -0.52
CA LYS A 13 -7.91 -0.77 -0.14
C LYS A 13 -6.45 -0.48 -0.48
N ILE A 14 -6.18 0.05 -1.68
CA ILE A 14 -4.83 0.49 -2.07
C ILE A 14 -4.32 1.64 -1.21
N MET A 15 -5.14 2.66 -0.95
CA MET A 15 -4.79 3.78 -0.07
C MET A 15 -4.47 3.28 1.36
N TYR A 16 -5.20 2.28 1.85
CA TYR A 16 -4.93 1.65 3.15
C TYR A 16 -3.60 0.88 3.14
N TYR A 17 -3.29 0.16 2.07
CA TYR A 17 -1.97 -0.45 1.89
C TYR A 17 -0.85 0.61 1.94
N LEU A 18 -0.99 1.72 1.20
CA LEU A 18 -0.03 2.83 1.19
C LEU A 18 0.11 3.49 2.56
N ASN A 19 -1.00 3.62 3.30
CA ASN A 19 -0.99 4.10 4.68
C ASN A 19 -0.14 3.20 5.58
N CYS A 20 -0.24 1.88 5.43
CA CYS A 20 0.58 0.93 6.18
C CYS A 20 2.07 1.04 5.82
N VAL A 21 2.40 1.25 4.54
CA VAL A 21 3.77 1.53 4.10
C VAL A 21 4.29 2.79 4.79
N CYS A 22 3.57 3.90 4.71
CA CYS A 22 3.97 5.20 5.29
C CYS A 22 4.01 5.20 6.83
N HIS A 23 3.36 4.24 7.48
CA HIS A 23 3.50 4.03 8.92
C HIS A 23 4.82 3.34 9.28
N CYS A 24 5.32 2.45 8.39
CA CYS A 24 6.56 1.72 8.59
C CYS A 24 7.81 2.53 8.25
N ILE A 25 7.72 3.50 7.35
CA ILE A 25 8.87 4.26 6.84
C ILE A 25 8.67 5.76 6.94
N ASP A 26 9.76 6.52 7.00
CA ASP A 26 9.73 7.95 6.74
C ASP A 26 9.70 8.22 5.24
N TYR A 27 8.49 8.37 4.69
CA TYR A 27 8.30 8.73 3.29
C TYR A 27 8.04 10.24 3.19
N ASP A 28 9.10 10.99 2.86
CA ASP A 28 9.06 12.44 2.73
C ASP A 28 8.48 12.84 1.36
N ASP A 29 7.17 12.99 1.32
CA ASP A 29 6.42 13.51 0.17
C ASP A 29 5.22 14.32 0.70
N SER A 30 5.22 15.63 0.42
CA SER A 30 4.28 16.58 1.01
C SER A 30 2.81 16.31 0.70
N ASP A 31 2.53 15.58 -0.37
CA ASP A 31 1.16 15.29 -0.81
C ASP A 31 0.69 13.87 -0.43
N ILE A 32 1.54 13.06 0.19
CA ILE A 32 1.26 11.65 0.49
C ILE A 32 0.02 11.47 1.37
N ASP A 33 -0.22 12.40 2.30
CA ASP A 33 -1.34 12.37 3.24
C ASP A 33 -2.70 12.27 2.53
N ARG A 34 -2.84 12.93 1.37
CA ARG A 34 -4.06 12.86 0.56
C ARG A 34 -4.29 11.46 0.00
N PHE A 35 -3.22 10.78 -0.40
CA PHE A 35 -3.25 9.49 -1.08
C PHE A 35 -3.23 8.29 -0.14
N ILE A 36 -3.01 8.50 1.16
CA ILE A 36 -3.11 7.48 2.20
C ILE A 36 -4.36 7.62 3.08
N ASN A 37 -5.13 8.71 2.92
CA ASN A 37 -6.38 8.96 3.64
C ASN A 37 -7.54 8.12 3.06
N TYR A 38 -7.45 6.80 3.24
CA TYR A 38 -8.41 5.83 2.70
C TYR A 38 -9.88 6.05 3.12
N PRO A 39 -10.23 6.65 4.28
CA PRO A 39 -11.63 6.99 4.56
C PRO A 39 -12.21 8.02 3.58
N ASN A 40 -11.37 8.86 2.97
CA ASN A 40 -11.77 9.93 2.06
C ASN A 40 -11.57 9.58 0.57
N TRP A 41 -11.47 8.29 0.25
CA TRP A 41 -11.24 7.78 -1.10
C TRP A 41 -12.23 8.31 -2.14
N SER A 42 -13.49 8.55 -1.75
CA SER A 42 -14.56 8.98 -2.66
C SER A 42 -14.42 10.43 -3.13
N SER A 43 -13.49 11.19 -2.55
CA SER A 43 -13.19 12.58 -2.94
C SER A 43 -12.12 12.69 -4.03
N LEU A 44 -11.48 11.58 -4.40
CA LEU A 44 -10.42 11.57 -5.41
C LEU A 44 -11.01 11.78 -6.82
N SER A 45 -10.32 12.58 -7.62
CA SER A 45 -10.57 12.68 -9.05
C SER A 45 -10.09 11.41 -9.79
N ASP A 46 -10.54 11.23 -11.04
CA ASP A 46 -10.05 10.14 -11.89
C ASP A 46 -8.53 10.18 -12.10
N GLU A 47 -7.91 11.36 -12.11
CA GLU A 47 -6.46 11.54 -12.22
C GLU A 47 -5.75 11.12 -10.94
N GLU A 48 -6.32 11.50 -9.79
CA GLU A 48 -5.80 11.14 -8.47
C GLU A 48 -5.90 9.63 -8.20
N GLU A 49 -6.96 8.97 -8.67
CA GLU A 49 -7.03 7.51 -8.65
C GLU A 49 -5.87 6.86 -9.43
N GLN A 50 -5.47 7.43 -10.57
CA GLN A 50 -4.31 6.91 -11.33
C GLN A 50 -3.01 7.17 -10.60
N PHE A 51 -2.88 8.35 -9.99
CA PHE A 51 -1.70 8.66 -9.19
C PHE A 51 -1.53 7.65 -8.04
N VAL A 52 -2.60 7.33 -7.30
CA VAL A 52 -2.58 6.30 -6.25
C VAL A 52 -2.15 4.94 -6.81
N PHE A 53 -2.64 4.56 -7.99
CA PHE A 53 -2.24 3.32 -8.64
C PHE A 53 -0.74 3.30 -9.00
N PHE A 54 -0.22 4.37 -9.62
CA PHE A 54 1.21 4.47 -9.94
C PHE A 54 2.08 4.52 -8.69
N LEU A 55 1.63 5.22 -7.65
CA LEU A 55 2.30 5.26 -6.36
C LEU A 55 2.37 3.84 -5.75
N ALA A 56 1.28 3.08 -5.79
CA ALA A 56 1.26 1.70 -5.31
C ALA A 56 2.15 0.75 -6.14
N LEU A 57 2.32 0.98 -7.44
CA LEU A 57 3.30 0.25 -8.25
C LEU A 57 4.74 0.56 -7.83
N ASN A 58 5.04 1.84 -7.58
CA ASN A 58 6.38 2.27 -7.15
C ASN A 58 6.69 1.80 -5.73
N LEU A 59 5.67 1.73 -4.87
CA LEU A 59 5.75 1.21 -3.51
C LEU A 59 5.21 -0.21 -3.45
N SER A 60 5.68 -1.11 -4.34
CA SER A 60 5.20 -2.48 -4.36
C SER A 60 5.66 -3.29 -3.13
N PRO A 61 4.88 -4.31 -2.70
CA PRO A 61 5.20 -5.16 -1.56
C PRO A 61 6.58 -5.80 -1.63
N ASP A 62 7.08 -6.10 -2.83
CA ASP A 62 8.38 -6.73 -3.05
C ASP A 62 9.55 -5.87 -2.52
N LEU A 63 9.36 -4.55 -2.42
CA LEU A 63 10.35 -3.65 -1.82
C LEU A 63 10.46 -3.84 -0.30
N PHE A 64 9.36 -4.24 0.35
CA PHE A 64 9.17 -4.21 1.79
C PHE A 64 9.19 -5.59 2.44
N ILE A 65 8.73 -6.62 1.73
CA ILE A 65 8.62 -7.98 2.25
C ILE A 65 10.01 -8.51 2.63
N GLY A 66 10.11 -9.05 3.84
CA GLY A 66 11.36 -9.57 4.41
C GLY A 66 12.30 -8.50 4.95
N LYS A 67 11.94 -7.21 4.85
CA LYS A 67 12.74 -6.09 5.39
C LYS A 67 11.99 -5.31 6.47
N VAL A 68 10.76 -4.92 6.16
CA VAL A 68 9.85 -4.19 7.06
C VAL A 68 8.47 -4.83 7.13
N PHE A 69 8.05 -5.54 6.08
CA PHE A 69 6.81 -6.30 6.05
C PHE A 69 7.12 -7.79 6.22
N PHE A 70 6.50 -8.44 7.21
CA PHE A 70 6.78 -9.83 7.55
C PHE A 70 5.51 -10.67 7.53
N PRO A 71 5.38 -11.65 6.62
CA PRO A 71 4.25 -12.55 6.66
C PRO A 71 4.33 -13.45 7.89
N SER A 72 3.34 -13.39 8.78
CA SER A 72 3.31 -14.20 10.00
C SER A 72 1.90 -14.31 10.57
N ASP A 73 1.33 -15.52 10.53
CA ASP A 73 0.04 -15.80 11.18
C ASP A 73 0.19 -15.79 12.72
N GLU A 74 1.35 -16.21 13.24
CA GLU A 74 1.65 -16.25 14.67
C GLU A 74 1.63 -14.87 15.31
N LEU A 75 2.28 -13.88 14.67
CA LEU A 75 2.31 -12.50 15.17
C LEU A 75 0.96 -11.81 15.03
N CYS A 76 0.16 -12.21 14.03
CA CYS A 76 -1.12 -11.59 13.73
C CYS A 76 -2.30 -12.16 14.54
N TYR A 77 -2.21 -13.37 15.08
CA TYR A 77 -3.32 -14.03 15.80
C TYR A 77 -4.66 -13.90 15.05
N ASP A 78 -5.62 -13.13 15.56
CA ASP A 78 -6.97 -12.96 14.98
C ASP A 78 -7.10 -11.73 14.06
N ILE A 79 -6.07 -10.91 13.94
CA ILE A 79 -6.08 -9.69 13.10
C ILE A 79 -5.37 -9.93 11.77
N TYR A 80 -5.63 -9.07 10.78
CA TYR A 80 -5.06 -9.21 9.45
C TYR A 80 -3.60 -8.73 9.37
N GLY A 81 -3.21 -7.79 10.23
CA GLY A 81 -1.85 -7.32 10.36
C GLY A 81 -1.67 -6.46 11.60
N LYS A 82 -0.41 -6.29 12.03
CA LYS A 82 -0.03 -5.62 13.28
C LYS A 82 1.32 -4.92 13.13
N PHE A 83 1.39 -3.70 13.65
CA PHE A 83 2.64 -2.95 13.76
C PHE A 83 3.40 -3.30 15.02
N TYR A 84 4.72 -3.32 14.92
CA TYR A 84 5.65 -3.51 16.03
C TYR A 84 6.72 -2.43 15.97
N ASP A 85 7.07 -1.91 17.15
CA ASP A 85 8.25 -1.07 17.29
C ASP A 85 9.50 -1.92 17.00
N ILE A 86 10.49 -1.32 16.34
CA ILE A 86 11.78 -1.94 16.04
C ILE A 86 12.47 -2.39 17.34
N HIS A 87 12.24 -1.67 18.44
CA HIS A 87 12.82 -1.96 19.74
C HIS A 87 12.14 -3.13 20.49
N ASP A 88 10.89 -3.44 20.17
CA ASP A 88 10.08 -4.45 20.88
C ASP A 88 10.31 -5.88 20.38
N ILE A 89 11.09 -6.07 19.32
CA ILE A 89 11.27 -7.37 18.67
C ILE A 89 12.53 -8.03 19.24
N ASN A 90 12.35 -9.16 19.94
CA ASN A 90 13.44 -10.01 20.47
C ASN A 90 14.37 -10.62 19.39
N HIS A 91 14.21 -10.24 18.11
CA HIS A 91 15.00 -10.70 16.96
C HIS A 91 15.58 -9.50 16.18
N PRO A 92 16.45 -8.68 16.79
CA PRO A 92 16.99 -7.45 16.20
C PRO A 92 17.83 -7.67 14.93
N LYS A 93 18.20 -8.92 14.60
CA LYS A 93 19.03 -9.26 13.43
C LYS A 93 18.26 -9.30 12.09
N MET A 94 16.93 -9.20 12.10
CA MET A 94 16.09 -9.26 10.89
C MET A 94 15.55 -7.90 10.44
N VAL A 95 15.65 -6.86 11.28
CA VAL A 95 15.03 -5.56 10.98
C VAL A 95 16.00 -4.65 10.23
N THR A 96 15.61 -4.25 9.02
CA THR A 96 16.34 -3.25 8.24
C THR A 96 16.10 -1.87 8.84
N ARG A 97 17.17 -1.08 9.06
CA ARG A 97 17.05 0.29 9.63
C ARG A 97 16.68 1.35 8.61
N SER A 98 17.00 1.13 7.34
CA SER A 98 16.72 2.07 6.25
C SER A 98 16.56 1.33 4.91
N LEU A 99 15.66 1.80 4.06
CA LEU A 99 15.41 1.26 2.73
C LEU A 99 15.78 2.28 1.66
N VAL A 100 16.25 1.80 0.51
CA VAL A 100 16.38 2.63 -0.69
C VAL A 100 15.13 2.43 -1.54
N ILE A 101 14.35 3.49 -1.73
CA ILE A 101 13.10 3.50 -2.49
C ILE A 101 13.20 4.64 -3.50
N THR A 102 13.14 4.33 -4.79
CA THR A 102 13.20 5.34 -5.88
C THR A 102 14.31 6.37 -5.63
N GLU A 103 15.53 5.88 -5.38
CA GLU A 103 16.75 6.68 -5.12
C GLU A 103 16.77 7.47 -3.80
N ARG A 104 15.75 7.34 -2.95
CA ARG A 104 15.69 7.96 -1.62
C ARG A 104 16.00 6.95 -0.53
N ILE A 105 16.64 7.42 0.54
CA ILE A 105 16.84 6.63 1.76
C ILE A 105 15.67 6.94 2.70
N CYS A 106 14.85 5.94 2.99
CA CYS A 106 13.75 6.03 3.94
C CYS A 106 14.14 5.32 5.23
N GLU A 107 14.05 6.03 6.36
CA GLU A 107 14.26 5.40 7.68
C GLU A 107 13.07 4.53 8.04
N VAL A 108 13.34 3.37 8.65
CA VAL A 108 12.29 2.48 9.14
C VAL A 108 11.91 2.95 10.54
N LYS A 109 10.61 3.20 10.74
CA LYS A 109 10.01 3.58 12.03
C LYS A 109 9.46 2.36 12.77
N GLN A 110 8.83 1.46 12.01
CA GLN A 110 8.15 0.28 12.54
C GLN A 110 8.18 -0.86 11.53
N ILE A 111 7.97 -2.08 12.02
CA ILE A 111 7.71 -3.23 11.14
C ILE A 111 6.22 -3.58 11.14
N PHE A 112 5.78 -4.25 10.09
CA PHE A 112 4.42 -4.70 9.93
C PHE A 112 4.38 -6.21 9.71
N ALA A 113 3.82 -6.93 10.68
CA ALA A 113 3.49 -8.33 10.51
C ALA A 113 2.11 -8.44 9.86
N PHE A 114 1.93 -9.34 8.89
CA PHE A 114 0.65 -9.48 8.19
C PHE A 114 0.34 -10.95 7.86
N LYS A 115 -0.95 -11.26 7.73
CA LYS A 115 -1.41 -12.53 7.15
C LYS A 115 -1.38 -12.43 5.63
N GLN A 116 -1.10 -13.53 4.93
CA GLN A 116 -1.13 -13.51 3.45
C GLN A 116 -2.47 -13.04 2.86
N THR A 117 -3.57 -13.28 3.58
CA THR A 117 -4.90 -12.76 3.23
C THR A 117 -4.98 -11.24 3.23
N TRP A 118 -4.23 -10.54 4.10
CA TRP A 118 -4.14 -9.08 4.10
C TRP A 118 -3.53 -8.57 2.80
N LEU A 119 -2.41 -9.15 2.37
CA LEU A 119 -1.73 -8.71 1.15
C LEU A 119 -2.60 -8.95 -0.08
N LYS A 120 -3.29 -10.10 -0.11
CA LYS A 120 -4.24 -10.42 -1.16
C LYS A 120 -5.39 -9.40 -1.22
N GLU A 121 -6.02 -9.15 -0.08
CA GLU A 121 -7.21 -8.31 0.03
C GLU A 121 -6.91 -6.83 -0.23
N TYR A 122 -5.79 -6.31 0.29
CA TYR A 122 -5.51 -4.87 0.30
C TYR A 122 -4.52 -4.41 -0.77
N TYR A 123 -3.84 -5.32 -1.48
CA TYR A 123 -2.94 -4.97 -2.56
C TYR A 123 -3.19 -5.79 -3.83
N LEU A 124 -3.05 -7.12 -3.79
CA LEU A 124 -3.02 -7.93 -5.02
C LEU A 124 -4.35 -7.90 -5.80
N ASP A 125 -5.47 -8.17 -5.13
CA ASP A 125 -6.78 -8.20 -5.78
C ASP A 125 -7.20 -6.80 -6.26
N PRO A 126 -7.06 -5.72 -5.46
CA PRO A 126 -7.35 -4.36 -5.92
C PRO A 126 -6.44 -3.90 -7.09
N MET A 127 -5.12 -4.14 -7.03
CA MET A 127 -4.21 -3.77 -8.11
C MET A 127 -4.56 -4.46 -9.43
N LYS A 128 -4.94 -5.75 -9.37
CA LYS A 128 -5.36 -6.52 -10.53
C LYS A 128 -6.60 -5.91 -11.19
N LYS A 129 -7.61 -5.54 -10.41
CA LYS A 129 -8.84 -4.91 -10.92
C LYS A 129 -8.55 -3.51 -11.47
N PHE A 130 -7.68 -2.75 -10.82
CA PHE A 130 -7.24 -1.45 -11.30
C PHE A 130 -6.55 -1.55 -12.67
N ALA A 131 -5.62 -2.49 -12.83
CA ALA A 131 -4.96 -2.72 -14.11
C ALA A 131 -5.95 -3.06 -15.24
N GLN A 132 -7.01 -3.82 -14.94
CA GLN A 132 -8.09 -4.12 -15.88
C GLN A 132 -8.91 -2.87 -16.25
N LYS A 133 -9.23 -2.01 -15.27
CA LYS A 133 -9.91 -0.71 -15.48
C LYS A 133 -9.08 0.20 -16.39
N PHE A 134 -7.78 0.33 -16.14
CA PHE A 134 -6.87 1.14 -16.96
C PHE A 134 -6.73 0.64 -18.39
N SER A 135 -6.52 -0.67 -18.56
CA SER A 135 -6.41 -1.29 -19.89
C SER A 135 -7.69 -1.06 -20.71
N SER A 136 -8.86 -1.13 -20.07
CA SER A 136 -10.15 -0.90 -20.72
C SER A 136 -10.36 0.57 -21.12
N ARG A 137 -9.98 1.52 -20.26
CA ARG A 137 -10.06 2.97 -20.54
C ARG A 137 -9.14 3.38 -21.70
N GLN A 138 -7.91 2.86 -21.74
CA GLN A 138 -6.98 3.12 -22.86
C GLN A 138 -7.54 2.60 -24.20
N GLN A 139 -8.16 1.43 -24.21
CA GLN A 139 -8.80 0.88 -25.42
C GLN A 139 -9.99 1.73 -25.89
N GLN A 140 -10.80 2.28 -24.97
CA GLN A 140 -11.92 3.16 -25.32
C GLN A 140 -11.46 4.54 -25.82
N ALA A 141 -10.44 5.12 -25.19
CA ALA A 141 -9.84 6.39 -25.65
C ALA A 141 -9.23 6.24 -27.05
N ASN A 142 -8.49 5.15 -27.28
CA ASN A 142 -7.91 4.87 -28.60
C ASN A 142 -8.98 4.61 -29.68
N ARG A 143 -10.14 4.04 -29.34
CA ARG A 143 -11.24 3.88 -30.30
C ARG A 143 -11.97 5.19 -30.61
N SER A 144 -12.07 6.10 -29.65
CA SER A 144 -12.74 7.38 -29.83
C SER A 144 -11.90 8.37 -30.66
N CYS A 145 -10.57 8.25 -30.61
CA CYS A 145 -9.66 9.12 -31.37
C CYS A 145 -9.45 8.69 -32.83
N VAL A 146 -9.84 7.47 -33.20
CA VAL A 146 -9.71 6.94 -34.58
C VAL A 146 -10.97 7.23 -35.42
N ILE A 147 -12.01 7.81 -34.81
CA ILE A 147 -13.21 8.32 -35.50
C ILE A 147 -13.20 9.86 -35.36
N SER A 148 -12.30 10.52 -36.08
CA SER A 148 -12.31 11.97 -36.32
C SER A 148 -11.62 12.28 -37.64
#